data_AF-X1QA67-F1
#
_entry.id   AF-X1QA67-F1
#
_cell.length_a   1.000
_cell.length_b   1.000
_cell.length_c   1.000
_cell.angle_alpha   90.00
_cell.angle_beta   90.00
_cell.angle_gamma   90.00
#
_symmetry.space_group_name_H-M   'P 1'
#
loop_
_entity.id
_entity.type
_entity.pdbx_description
1 polymer ?
#
loop_
_entity_poly.entity_id
_entity_poly.type
_entity_poly.pdbx_seq_one_letter_code
_entity_poly.pdbx_strand_id
1 'polypeptide(L)'
;MKEIKTMNTREEIISLLSKSKKPLGPKIIALELKKNSVNIRKILSNLYKEGKIARVGYGEYISSVNVKSKSVNVKSKSVNVLGESVNVEDPEAKKLINKEIRKYRKAYLQKLKASDPEAYEKMKKARCEYYKRWRAKNKDYNKKWLKEYHKKHPEKFREYQKRYWYRRVMLSDQKEDKK
;
A
#
# COMPACT_ATOMS: atom_id res chain seq x y z
N MET A 1 34.28 -40.18 19.73
CA MET A 1 32.84 -40.53 19.79
C MET A 1 32.05 -39.24 19.66
N LYS A 2 31.27 -39.05 18.60
CA LYS A 2 30.45 -37.84 18.43
C LYS A 2 29.11 -38.09 19.11
N GLU A 3 28.80 -37.33 20.15
CA GLU A 3 27.48 -37.31 20.79
C GLU A 3 26.42 -36.98 19.74
N ILE A 4 25.54 -37.95 19.46
CA ILE A 4 24.33 -37.71 18.67
C ILE A 4 23.34 -37.03 19.60
N LYS A 5 23.48 -35.70 19.74
CA LYS A 5 22.47 -34.87 20.40
C LYS A 5 21.18 -35.01 19.58
N THR A 6 20.19 -35.72 20.10
CA THR A 6 18.85 -35.82 19.51
C THR A 6 18.25 -34.42 19.52
N MET A 7 18.40 -33.70 18.40
CA MET A 7 17.83 -32.36 18.26
C MET A 7 16.32 -32.46 18.42
N ASN A 8 15.75 -31.58 19.24
CA ASN A 8 14.31 -31.50 19.34
C ASN A 8 13.75 -31.04 17.98
N THR A 9 12.63 -31.61 17.56
CA THR A 9 11.87 -31.25 16.34
C THR A 9 11.79 -29.73 16.10
N ARG A 10 11.68 -28.94 17.18
CA ARG A 10 11.69 -27.47 17.17
C ARG A 10 13.02 -26.87 16.68
N GLU A 11 14.14 -27.38 17.18
CA GLU A 11 15.48 -26.88 16.84
C GLU A 11 15.87 -27.26 15.41
N GLU A 12 15.45 -28.44 14.96
CA GLU A 12 15.63 -28.88 13.57
C GLU A 12 14.92 -27.91 12.60
N ILE A 13 13.69 -27.51 12.91
CA ILE A 13 12.94 -26.54 12.10
C ILE A 13 13.66 -25.18 12.05
N ILE A 14 14.19 -24.70 13.18
CA ILE A 14 14.91 -23.43 13.24
C ILE A 14 16.22 -23.49 12.43
N SER A 15 16.96 -24.59 12.56
CA SER A 15 18.20 -24.86 11.79
C SER A 15 17.94 -24.95 10.28
N LEU A 16 16.82 -25.56 9.91
CA LEU A 16 16.40 -25.67 8.52
C LEU A 16 16.02 -24.30 7.95
N LEU A 17 15.27 -23.49 8.71
CA LEU A 17 14.89 -22.13 8.32
C LEU A 17 16.05 -21.12 8.31
N SER A 18 17.12 -21.36 9.08
CA SER A 18 18.32 -20.50 9.07
C SER A 18 19.20 -20.80 7.85
N LYS A 19 19.29 -22.06 7.42
CA LYS A 19 20.02 -22.49 6.22
C LYS A 19 19.28 -22.15 4.93
N SER A 20 17.95 -22.08 4.96
CA SER A 20 17.14 -21.80 3.77
C SER A 20 17.22 -20.33 3.34
N LYS A 21 17.58 -20.08 2.08
CA LYS A 21 17.56 -18.73 1.47
C LYS A 21 16.14 -18.26 1.11
N LYS A 22 15.20 -19.19 0.94
CA LYS A 22 13.79 -18.95 0.58
C LYS A 22 12.89 -19.23 1.78
N PRO A 23 11.73 -18.55 1.91
CA PRO A 23 10.72 -18.91 2.88
C PRO A 23 10.22 -20.34 2.66
N LEU A 24 9.95 -21.06 3.75
CA LEU A 24 9.51 -22.45 3.68
C LEU A 24 8.13 -22.63 4.29
N GLY A 25 7.30 -23.40 3.58
CA GLY A 25 5.96 -23.78 4.02
C GLY A 25 5.95 -25.08 4.84
N PRO A 26 4.89 -25.34 5.62
CA PRO A 26 4.75 -26.53 6.46
C PRO A 26 4.88 -27.85 5.69
N LYS A 27 4.43 -27.90 4.43
CA LYS A 27 4.51 -29.11 3.58
C LYS A 27 5.96 -29.44 3.22
N ILE A 28 6.75 -28.42 2.85
CA ILE A 28 8.16 -28.60 2.47
C ILE A 28 8.98 -29.01 3.69
N ILE A 29 8.75 -28.35 4.84
CA ILE A 29 9.42 -28.69 6.10
C ILE A 29 9.06 -30.11 6.57
N ALA A 30 7.80 -30.52 6.38
CA ALA A 30 7.34 -31.86 6.72
C ALA A 30 8.00 -32.94 5.85
N LEU A 31 8.18 -32.69 4.55
CA LEU A 31 8.87 -33.59 3.64
C LEU A 31 10.35 -33.72 4.01
N GLU A 32 11.03 -32.60 4.25
CA GLU A 32 12.47 -32.58 4.59
C GLU A 32 12.76 -33.29 5.92
N LEU A 33 11.90 -33.07 6.93
CA LEU A 33 12.04 -33.68 8.25
C LEU A 33 11.36 -35.06 8.37
N LYS A 34 10.77 -35.57 7.28
CA LYS A 34 9.97 -36.82 7.25
C LYS A 34 8.96 -36.91 8.40
N LYS A 35 8.27 -35.80 8.68
CA LYS A 35 7.33 -35.65 9.82
C LYS A 35 5.93 -35.30 9.34
N ASN A 36 4.93 -35.56 10.19
CA ASN A 36 3.55 -35.23 9.87
C ASN A 36 3.35 -33.70 9.74
N SER A 37 2.84 -33.26 8.59
CA SER A 37 2.58 -31.85 8.28
C SER A 37 1.65 -31.14 9.30
N VAL A 38 0.74 -31.88 9.94
CA VAL A 38 -0.15 -31.35 10.98
C VAL A 38 0.64 -30.98 12.24
N ASN A 39 1.58 -31.84 12.66
CA ASN A 39 2.43 -31.59 13.81
C ASN A 39 3.40 -30.43 13.54
N ILE A 40 3.98 -30.38 12.34
CA ILE A 40 4.83 -29.26 11.89
C ILE A 40 4.06 -27.93 11.94
N ARG A 41 2.79 -27.90 11.50
CA ARG A 41 1.96 -26.69 11.56
C ARG A 41 1.73 -26.22 13.01
N LYS A 42 1.47 -27.13 13.94
CA LYS A 42 1.34 -26.81 15.37
C LYS A 42 2.64 -26.24 15.94
N ILE A 43 3.78 -26.87 15.63
CA ILE A 43 5.09 -26.43 16.10
C ILE A 43 5.45 -25.05 15.53
N LEU A 44 5.25 -24.82 14.24
CA LEU A 44 5.48 -23.52 13.59
C LEU A 44 4.61 -22.41 14.20
N SER A 45 3.34 -22.69 14.49
CA SER A 45 2.45 -21.73 15.16
C SER A 45 2.98 -21.32 16.53
N ASN A 46 3.49 -22.29 17.31
CA ASN A 46 4.09 -22.02 18.62
C ASN A 46 5.40 -21.22 18.49
N LEU A 47 6.29 -21.62 17.58
CA LEU A 47 7.55 -20.91 17.33
C LEU A 47 7.35 -19.46 16.84
N TYR A 48 6.28 -19.22 16.08
CA TYR A 48 5.88 -17.87 15.66
C TYR A 48 5.38 -17.03 16.84
N LYS A 49 4.53 -17.59 17.71
CA LYS A 49 4.09 -16.93 18.95
C LYS A 49 5.27 -16.61 19.89
N GLU A 50 6.28 -17.48 19.92
CA GLU A 50 7.52 -17.28 20.69
C GLU A 50 8.51 -16.28 20.05
N GLY A 51 8.24 -15.78 18.84
CA GLY A 51 9.12 -14.82 18.15
C GLY A 51 10.43 -15.41 17.59
N LYS A 52 10.59 -16.74 17.61
CA LYS A 52 11.79 -17.44 17.10
C LYS A 52 11.85 -17.51 15.57
N ILE A 53 10.70 -17.37 14.91
CA ILE A 53 10.56 -17.37 13.45
C ILE A 53 9.60 -16.25 13.04
N ALA A 54 9.73 -15.76 11.81
CA ALA A 54 8.84 -14.76 11.24
C ALA A 54 8.05 -15.34 10.07
N ARG A 55 6.83 -14.84 9.87
CA ARG A 55 5.95 -15.22 8.76
C ARG A 55 6.07 -14.18 7.64
N VAL A 56 6.39 -14.62 6.43
CA VAL A 56 6.69 -13.73 5.27
C VAL A 56 5.51 -13.62 4.30
N GLY A 57 4.60 -14.60 4.31
CA GLY A 57 3.47 -14.70 3.39
C GLY A 57 2.68 -15.99 3.61
N TYR A 58 1.85 -16.40 2.64
CA TYR A 58 0.97 -17.59 2.47
C TYR A 58 1.26 -18.86 3.33
N GLY A 59 1.36 -18.72 4.65
CA GLY A 59 1.79 -19.81 5.53
C GLY A 59 3.27 -20.16 5.44
N GLU A 60 4.13 -19.27 4.93
CA GLU A 60 5.58 -19.50 4.82
C GLU A 60 6.37 -18.76 5.91
N TYR A 61 7.45 -19.40 6.38
CA TYR A 61 8.24 -18.94 7.51
C TYR A 61 9.71 -18.74 7.15
N ILE A 62 10.37 -17.82 7.85
CA ILE A 62 11.82 -17.59 7.83
C ILE A 62 12.37 -17.49 9.25
N SER A 63 13.68 -17.71 9.41
CA SER A 63 14.35 -17.42 10.67
C SER A 63 14.27 -15.93 11.02
N SER A 64 13.95 -15.60 12.27
CA SER A 64 13.87 -14.21 12.76
C SER A 64 15.21 -13.48 12.68
N VAL A 65 16.33 -14.23 12.73
CA VAL A 65 17.69 -13.70 12.57
C VAL A 65 17.90 -13.07 11.19
N ASN A 66 17.24 -13.59 10.15
CA ASN A 66 17.31 -13.07 8.77
C ASN A 66 16.37 -11.88 8.50
N VAL A 67 15.49 -11.52 9.43
CA VAL A 67 14.55 -10.39 9.25
C VAL A 67 15.26 -9.05 9.46
N LYS A 68 16.29 -8.99 10.31
CA LYS A 68 17.07 -7.77 10.55
C LYS A 68 17.87 -7.31 9.32
N SER A 69 18.15 -8.19 8.35
CA SER A 69 18.94 -7.88 7.16
C SER A 69 18.14 -7.67 5.87
N LYS A 70 16.79 -7.80 5.90
CA LYS A 70 15.91 -7.69 4.73
C LYS A 70 14.70 -6.77 4.95
N SER A 71 14.83 -5.74 5.79
CA SER A 71 13.99 -4.56 5.59
C SER A 71 14.31 -4.00 4.20
N VAL A 72 13.28 -3.67 3.42
CA VAL A 72 13.33 -3.25 2.00
C VAL A 72 13.11 -4.43 1.03
N ASN A 73 11.84 -4.79 0.79
CA ASN A 73 11.14 -4.50 -0.47
C ASN A 73 9.72 -5.12 -0.41
N VAL A 74 8.76 -4.42 0.20
CA VAL A 74 7.35 -4.83 0.20
C VAL A 74 6.74 -4.51 -1.17
N LYS A 75 6.78 -5.50 -2.07
CA LYS A 75 6.09 -5.47 -3.35
C LYS A 75 5.12 -6.65 -3.46
N SER A 76 4.08 -6.64 -2.64
CA SER A 76 2.83 -7.38 -2.91
C SER A 76 1.71 -6.81 -2.05
N LYS A 77 0.84 -6.04 -2.68
CA LYS A 77 -0.37 -5.47 -2.09
C LYS A 77 -1.52 -6.45 -2.29
N SER A 78 -1.88 -7.19 -1.25
CA SER A 78 -3.25 -7.65 -1.05
C SER A 78 -3.55 -7.60 0.45
N VAL A 79 -4.45 -6.70 0.81
CA VAL A 79 -4.95 -6.56 2.18
C VAL A 79 -6.29 -7.28 2.19
N ASN A 80 -6.34 -8.46 2.79
CA ASN A 80 -7.59 -9.20 2.95
C ASN A 80 -8.38 -8.57 4.11
N VAL A 81 -9.40 -7.80 3.77
CA VAL A 81 -10.52 -7.48 4.68
C VAL A 81 -11.70 -8.30 4.19
N LEU A 82 -12.09 -9.29 5.00
CA LEU A 82 -13.39 -9.98 5.02
C LEU A 82 -13.87 -10.59 3.68
N GLY A 83 -13.67 -11.91 3.54
CA GLY A 83 -14.57 -12.82 2.79
C GLY A 83 -14.57 -12.78 1.26
N GLU A 84 -14.14 -11.70 0.62
CA GLU A 84 -14.20 -11.57 -0.83
C GLU A 84 -12.82 -11.20 -1.38
N SER A 85 -12.21 -12.14 -2.10
CA SER A 85 -10.93 -11.90 -2.77
C SER A 85 -11.18 -11.01 -4.00
N VAL A 86 -11.34 -9.71 -3.76
CA VAL A 86 -11.40 -8.73 -4.84
C VAL A 86 -10.04 -8.71 -5.51
N ASN A 87 -9.99 -9.13 -6.78
CA ASN A 87 -8.76 -9.14 -7.54
C ASN A 87 -8.27 -7.70 -7.70
N VAL A 88 -7.17 -7.35 -7.01
CA VAL A 88 -6.67 -5.97 -6.89
C VAL A 88 -6.16 -5.44 -8.24
N GLU A 89 -6.08 -6.29 -9.26
CA GLU A 89 -5.66 -5.93 -10.62
C GLU A 89 -6.77 -5.30 -11.46
N ASP A 90 -8.04 -5.58 -11.15
CA ASP A 90 -9.17 -5.07 -11.92
C ASP A 90 -9.29 -3.53 -11.78
N PRO A 91 -9.43 -2.80 -12.90
CA PRO A 91 -9.49 -1.35 -12.88
C PRO A 91 -10.72 -0.82 -12.11
N GLU A 92 -11.82 -1.56 -12.07
CA GLU A 92 -13.02 -1.20 -11.31
C GLU A 92 -12.83 -1.42 -9.81
N ALA A 93 -12.27 -2.57 -9.42
CA ALA A 93 -11.87 -2.84 -8.05
C ALA A 93 -10.91 -1.76 -7.52
N LYS A 94 -9.89 -1.38 -8.31
CA LYS A 94 -8.97 -0.29 -7.96
C LYS A 94 -9.71 1.04 -7.76
N LYS A 95 -10.70 1.37 -8.58
CA LYS A 95 -11.51 2.59 -8.42
C LYS A 95 -12.28 2.56 -7.11
N LEU A 96 -12.94 1.43 -6.79
CA LEU A 96 -13.71 1.26 -5.55
C LEU A 96 -12.81 1.36 -4.31
N ILE A 97 -11.69 0.65 -4.29
CA ILE A 97 -10.71 0.70 -3.20
C ILE A 97 -10.18 2.12 -3.02
N ASN A 98 -9.82 2.82 -4.10
CA ASN A 98 -9.34 4.19 -4.03
C ASN A 98 -10.41 5.17 -3.52
N LYS A 99 -11.68 4.95 -3.87
CA LYS A 99 -12.81 5.75 -3.36
C LYS A 99 -12.95 5.58 -1.85
N GLU A 100 -12.83 4.35 -1.37
CA GLU A 100 -12.96 4.03 0.05
C GLU A 100 -11.77 4.56 0.85
N ILE A 101 -10.55 4.37 0.38
CA ILE A 101 -9.33 4.97 0.97
C ILE A 101 -9.47 6.49 1.06
N ARG A 102 -10.01 7.14 0.02
CA ARG A 102 -10.23 8.58 0.01
C ARG A 102 -11.24 9.02 1.07
N LYS A 103 -12.32 8.25 1.27
CA LYS A 103 -13.33 8.49 2.30
C LYS A 103 -12.71 8.46 3.70
N TYR A 104 -11.97 7.39 4.01
CA TYR A 104 -11.28 7.26 5.31
C TYR A 104 -10.26 8.36 5.55
N ARG A 105 -9.45 8.71 4.54
CA ARG A 105 -8.49 9.82 4.65
C ARG A 105 -9.19 11.15 4.93
N LYS A 106 -10.31 11.43 4.26
CA LYS A 106 -11.07 12.67 4.49
C LYS A 106 -11.60 12.74 5.92
N ALA A 107 -12.17 11.65 6.41
CA ALA A 107 -12.67 11.57 7.79
C ALA A 107 -11.55 11.72 8.82
N TYR A 108 -10.43 11.03 8.63
CA TYR A 108 -9.25 11.16 9.48
C TYR A 108 -8.74 12.60 9.54
N LEU A 109 -8.63 13.28 8.39
CA LEU A 109 -8.19 14.67 8.34
C LEU A 109 -9.15 15.64 9.02
N GLN A 110 -10.46 15.37 8.96
CA GLN A 110 -11.44 16.16 9.70
C GLN A 110 -11.30 15.97 11.20
N LYS A 111 -11.14 14.71 11.66
CA LYS A 111 -10.88 14.42 13.07
C LYS A 111 -9.59 15.07 13.54
N LEU A 112 -8.50 14.95 12.76
CA LEU A 112 -7.20 15.54 13.07
C LEU A 112 -7.31 17.07 13.20
N LYS A 113 -8.05 17.73 12.31
CA LYS A 113 -8.27 19.19 12.40
C LYS A 113 -8.95 19.60 13.71
N ALA A 114 -9.83 18.77 14.26
CA ALA A 114 -10.53 19.04 15.51
C ALA A 114 -9.72 18.65 16.75
N SER A 115 -8.97 17.54 16.70
CA SER A 115 -8.21 17.03 17.84
C SER A 115 -6.83 17.66 18.01
N ASP A 116 -6.13 17.91 16.90
CA ASP A 116 -4.77 18.46 16.87
C ASP A 116 -4.60 19.37 15.63
N PRO A 117 -5.00 20.65 15.74
CA PRO A 117 -4.90 21.59 14.64
C PRO A 117 -3.45 21.90 14.25
N GLU A 118 -2.49 21.78 15.17
CA GLU A 118 -1.08 22.05 14.89
C GLU A 118 -0.46 20.96 14.00
N ALA A 119 -0.72 19.68 14.31
CA ALA A 119 -0.32 18.57 13.45
C ALA A 119 -0.99 18.65 12.07
N TYR A 120 -2.26 19.04 12.02
CA TYR A 120 -2.98 19.25 10.77
C TYR A 120 -2.31 20.32 9.88
N GLU A 121 -1.97 21.48 10.43
CA GLU A 121 -1.29 22.56 9.70
C GLU A 121 0.13 22.17 9.28
N LYS A 122 0.90 21.49 10.14
CA LYS A 122 2.23 20.94 9.76
C LYS A 122 2.13 20.01 8.55
N MET A 123 1.18 19.08 8.57
CA MET A 123 0.97 18.13 7.46
C MET A 123 0.50 18.85 6.18
N LYS A 124 -0.40 19.83 6.30
CA LYS A 124 -0.87 20.67 5.17
C LYS A 124 0.28 21.46 4.55
N LYS A 125 1.13 22.10 5.36
CA LYS A 125 2.31 22.85 4.91
C LYS A 125 3.32 21.93 4.20
N ALA A 126 3.62 20.77 4.78
CA ALA A 126 4.50 19.78 4.17
C ALA A 126 3.99 19.32 2.79
N ARG A 127 2.68 19.08 2.68
CA ARG A 127 2.04 18.72 1.40
C ARG A 127 2.15 19.83 0.37
N CYS A 128 1.91 21.09 0.76
CA CYS A 128 2.07 22.24 -0.12
C CYS A 128 3.52 22.38 -0.60
N GLU A 129 4.50 22.28 0.29
CA GLU A 129 5.92 22.36 -0.04
C GLU A 129 6.37 21.24 -0.98
N TYR A 130 5.91 20.00 -0.73
CA TYR A 130 6.15 18.89 -1.65
C TYR A 130 5.66 19.22 -3.06
N TYR A 131 4.41 19.70 -3.21
CA TYR A 131 3.88 20.02 -4.53
C TYR A 131 4.59 21.20 -5.19
N LYS A 132 5.00 22.23 -4.43
CA LYS A 132 5.81 23.33 -4.97
C LYS A 132 7.11 22.80 -5.55
N ARG A 133 7.87 22.01 -4.78
CA ARG A 133 9.15 21.42 -5.23
C ARG A 133 8.95 20.50 -6.43
N TRP A 134 7.91 19.68 -6.39
CA TRP A 134 7.59 18.77 -7.49
C TRP A 134 7.25 19.54 -8.77
N ARG A 135 6.45 20.61 -8.71
CA ARG A 135 6.15 21.47 -9.87
C ARG A 135 7.39 22.20 -10.39
N ALA A 136 8.24 22.68 -9.49
CA ALA A 136 9.49 23.35 -9.87
C ALA A 136 10.43 22.40 -10.63
N LYS A 137 10.48 21.12 -10.24
CA LYS A 137 11.22 20.07 -10.96
C LYS A 137 10.55 19.63 -12.26
N ASN A 138 9.22 19.73 -12.33
CA ASN A 138 8.41 19.26 -13.45
C ASN A 138 7.67 20.41 -14.16
N LYS A 139 8.43 21.43 -14.61
CA LYS A 139 7.85 22.67 -15.20
C LYS A 139 6.91 22.38 -16.37
N ASP A 140 7.30 21.44 -17.24
CA ASP A 140 6.53 21.10 -18.45
C ASP A 140 5.47 20.03 -18.22
N TYR A 141 5.40 19.41 -17.04
CA TYR A 141 4.42 18.36 -16.78
C TYR A 141 3.00 18.86 -17.00
N ASN A 142 2.70 20.06 -16.49
CA ASN A 142 1.35 20.60 -16.62
C ASN A 142 1.01 20.90 -18.09
N LYS A 143 1.97 21.41 -18.86
CA LYS A 143 1.80 21.70 -20.29
C LYS A 143 1.61 20.42 -21.11
N LYS A 144 2.42 19.39 -20.87
CA LYS A 144 2.32 18.08 -21.53
C LYS A 144 1.01 17.38 -21.14
N TRP A 145 0.70 17.32 -19.85
CA TRP A 145 -0.54 16.72 -19.33
C TRP A 145 -1.78 17.42 -19.89
N LEU A 146 -1.80 18.75 -19.94
CA LEU A 146 -2.92 19.52 -20.50
C LEU A 146 -3.11 19.24 -22.00
N LYS A 147 -2.00 19.19 -22.76
CA LYS A 147 -2.04 18.86 -24.19
C LYS A 147 -2.59 17.45 -24.44
N GLU A 148 -2.14 16.46 -23.67
CA GLU A 148 -2.66 15.09 -23.76
C GLU A 148 -4.12 14.99 -23.33
N TYR A 149 -4.49 15.70 -22.26
CA TYR A 149 -5.85 15.72 -21.75
C TYR A 149 -6.83 16.32 -22.77
N HIS A 150 -6.46 17.44 -23.40
CA HIS A 150 -7.25 18.06 -24.46
C HIS A 150 -7.42 17.13 -25.66
N LYS A 151 -6.35 16.38 -26.04
CA LYS A 151 -6.42 15.40 -27.13
C LYS A 151 -7.38 14.25 -26.80
N LYS A 152 -7.39 13.77 -25.55
CA LYS A 152 -8.27 12.67 -25.11
C LYS A 152 -9.72 13.09 -24.87
N HIS A 153 -9.94 14.34 -24.47
CA HIS A 153 -11.27 14.85 -24.07
C HIS A 153 -11.56 16.23 -24.66
N PRO A 154 -11.66 16.37 -26.00
CA PRO A 154 -11.88 17.66 -26.64
C PRO A 154 -13.22 18.30 -26.26
N GLU A 155 -14.24 17.50 -25.98
CA GLU A 155 -15.58 17.98 -25.62
C GLU A 155 -15.61 18.72 -24.30
N LYS A 156 -14.91 18.21 -23.28
CA LYS A 156 -14.79 18.87 -21.97
C LYS A 156 -14.14 20.25 -22.08
N PHE A 157 -13.20 20.40 -23.01
CA PHE A 157 -12.56 21.69 -23.25
C PHE A 157 -13.53 22.67 -23.93
N ARG A 158 -14.29 22.22 -24.94
CA ARG A 158 -15.33 23.05 -25.56
C ARG A 158 -16.39 23.48 -24.56
N GLU A 159 -16.82 22.57 -23.68
CA GLU A 159 -17.79 22.86 -22.63
C GLU A 159 -17.25 23.91 -21.65
N TYR A 160 -15.99 23.76 -21.22
CA TYR A 160 -15.32 24.77 -20.39
C TYR A 160 -15.26 26.13 -21.07
N GLN A 161 -14.87 26.18 -22.35
CA GLN A 161 -14.82 27.43 -23.12
C GLN A 161 -16.19 28.08 -23.26
N LYS A 162 -17.23 27.30 -23.60
CA LYS A 162 -18.62 27.78 -23.65
C LYS A 162 -19.03 28.39 -22.31
N ARG A 163 -18.76 27.69 -21.20
CA ARG A 163 -19.12 28.16 -19.85
C ARG A 163 -18.31 29.39 -19.42
N TYR A 164 -17.06 29.49 -19.82
CA TYR A 164 -16.20 30.65 -19.57
C TYR A 164 -16.74 31.89 -20.29
N TRP A 165 -17.02 31.76 -21.60
CA TRP A 165 -17.56 32.86 -22.39
C TRP A 165 -18.97 33.27 -21.96
N TYR A 166 -19.84 32.29 -21.67
CA TYR A 166 -21.17 32.56 -21.14
C TYR A 166 -21.13 33.36 -19.83
N ARG A 167 -20.23 32.99 -18.91
CA ARG A 167 -20.03 33.78 -17.68
C ARG A 167 -19.49 35.18 -17.95
N ARG A 168 -18.61 35.33 -18.94
CA ARG A 168 -18.04 36.63 -19.28
C ARG A 168 -19.09 37.58 -19.85
N VAL A 169 -19.98 37.09 -20.70
CA VAL A 169 -21.11 37.84 -21.27
C VAL A 169 -22.11 38.21 -20.16
N MET A 170 -22.51 37.26 -19.32
CA MET A 170 -23.38 37.56 -18.18
C MET A 170 -22.81 38.60 -17.21
N LEU A 171 -21.47 38.67 -17.06
CA LEU A 171 -20.80 39.66 -16.23
C LEU A 171 -20.63 41.03 -16.92
N SER A 172 -20.65 41.11 -18.25
CA SER A 172 -20.69 42.39 -18.96
C SER A 172 -22.08 43.00 -18.89
N ASP A 173 -23.12 42.20 -19.10
CA ASP A 173 -24.51 42.67 -19.12
C ASP A 173 -24.93 43.21 -17.74
N GLN A 174 -24.53 42.53 -16.65
CA GLN A 174 -24.73 43.01 -15.27
C GLN A 174 -23.98 44.31 -14.91
N LYS A 175 -22.98 44.71 -15.69
CA LYS A 175 -22.26 45.98 -15.49
C LYS A 175 -22.87 47.12 -16.29
N GLU A 176 -23.58 46.82 -17.38
CA GLU A 176 -24.33 47.81 -18.17
C GLU A 176 -25.64 48.17 -17.47
N ASP A 177 -26.34 47.20 -16.86
CA ASP A 177 -27.57 47.43 -16.09
C ASP A 177 -27.38 48.21 -14.77
N LYS A 178 -26.12 48.46 -14.36
CA LYS A 178 -25.77 49.19 -13.12
C LYS A 178 -25.23 50.60 -13.38
N LYS A 179 -25.31 51.08 -14.62
CA LYS A 179 -24.96 52.45 -15.03
C LYS A 179 -26.22 53.24 -15.32
#